data_AF-A0A1J6JTH0-F1
#
_entry.id   AF-A0A1J6JTH0-F1
#
_cell.length_a   1.000
_cell.length_b   1.000
_cell.length_c   1.000
_cell.angle_alpha   90.00
_cell.angle_beta   90.00
_cell.angle_gamma   90.00
#
_symmetry.space_group_name_H-M   'P 1'
#
loop_
_entity.id
_entity.type
_entity.pdbx_description
1 polymer ?
#
loop_
_entity_poly.entity_id
_entity_poly.type
_entity_poly.pdbx_seq_one_letter_code
_entity_poly.pdbx_strand_id
1 'polypeptide(L)'
;LNIQVVRKLDCPLYYEAELGTIYCCCDGLFLVGLWNTPEREPSILLLWNPSTRETIVLPHSHYSTVDRDRYTFGLGFDSSSNDYKVLKVNNEDDTFNEILSVKSGSWRKLASKSCRNNVSCLFMHLDLAFVHGAFHWLGRIQLPEFIVISFNISNEMYRDEPLPEPMCLTIVRESVVSVLDGMLCVYSTCHDGS
;
A
#
# COMPACT_ATOMS: atom_id res chain seq x y z
N LEU A 1 -5.16 -3.10 38.90
CA LEU A 1 -5.06 -2.67 37.49
C LEU A 1 -3.59 -2.40 37.21
N ASN A 2 -2.89 -3.34 36.58
CA ASN A 2 -1.50 -3.15 36.19
C ASN A 2 -1.48 -2.22 34.97
N ILE A 3 -1.10 -0.96 35.21
CA ILE A 3 -0.80 -0.01 34.13
C ILE A 3 0.48 -0.53 33.47
N GLN A 4 0.35 -1.11 32.27
CA GLN A 4 1.52 -1.44 31.45
C GLN A 4 2.30 -0.16 31.19
N VAL A 5 3.59 -0.18 31.51
CA VAL A 5 4.52 0.87 31.10
C VAL A 5 4.54 0.86 29.57
N VAL A 6 3.87 1.84 28.94
CA VAL A 6 3.94 2.05 27.50
C VAL A 6 5.36 2.53 27.21
N ARG A 7 6.19 1.61 26.69
CA ARG A 7 7.54 1.96 26.23
C ARG A 7 7.37 2.85 24.99
N LYS A 8 7.78 4.11 25.09
CA LYS A 8 7.82 5.01 23.93
C LYS A 8 8.69 4.35 22.85
N LEU A 9 8.13 4.22 21.65
CA LEU A 9 8.87 3.75 20.49
C LEU A 9 9.85 4.87 20.10
N ASP A 10 11.13 4.53 20.00
CA ASP A 10 12.16 5.49 19.61
C ASP A 10 11.97 5.81 18.12
N CYS A 11 11.96 7.10 17.76
CA CYS A 11 12.02 7.50 16.36
C CYS A 11 13.40 7.09 15.83
N PRO A 12 13.46 6.29 14.77
CA PRO A 12 14.73 5.68 14.34
C PRO A 12 15.66 6.61 13.56
N LEU A 13 15.27 7.87 13.34
CA LEU A 13 16.10 8.88 12.70
C LEU A 13 16.23 10.10 13.61
N TYR A 14 17.42 10.73 13.62
CA TYR A 14 17.63 12.09 14.14
C TYR A 14 16.98 13.18 13.28
N TYR A 15 16.12 12.77 12.34
CA TYR A 15 15.47 13.62 11.37
C TYR A 15 14.19 14.20 12.00
N GLU A 16 14.15 15.53 12.16
CA GLU A 16 12.96 16.25 12.63
C GLU A 16 11.94 16.34 11.48
N ALA A 17 11.19 15.26 11.25
CA ALA A 17 10.05 15.29 10.35
C ALA A 17 8.89 16.05 10.99
N GLU A 18 8.18 16.86 10.20
CA GLU A 18 6.97 17.55 10.64
C GLU A 18 5.79 16.58 10.77
N LEU A 19 5.73 15.58 9.88
CA LEU A 19 4.66 14.59 9.80
C LEU A 19 5.21 13.20 9.47
N GLY A 20 4.57 12.17 10.01
CA GLY A 20 4.88 10.77 9.74
C GLY A 20 3.63 9.91 9.61
N THR A 21 3.63 9.02 8.62
CA THR A 21 2.51 8.13 8.31
C THR A 21 3.01 6.71 8.17
N ILE A 22 2.34 5.77 8.83
CA ILE A 22 2.54 4.34 8.61
C ILE A 22 1.62 3.95 7.46
N TYR A 23 2.20 3.42 6.38
CA TYR A 23 1.42 2.91 5.26
C TYR A 23 0.92 1.51 5.58
N CYS A 24 1.81 0.56 5.83
CA CYS A 24 1.45 -0.84 6.00
C CYS A 24 2.48 -1.57 6.86
N CYS A 25 2.18 -2.82 7.21
CA CYS A 25 3.11 -3.70 7.90
C CYS A 25 3.08 -5.14 7.36
N CYS A 26 4.21 -5.83 7.48
CA CYS A 26 4.37 -7.24 7.12
C CYS A 26 5.42 -7.84 8.05
N ASP A 27 5.11 -8.96 8.70
CA ASP A 27 6.04 -9.68 9.60
C ASP A 27 6.68 -8.81 10.70
N GLY A 28 5.92 -7.81 11.19
CA GLY A 28 6.39 -6.86 12.21
C GLY A 28 7.29 -5.74 11.67
N LEU A 29 7.52 -5.69 10.37
CA LEU A 29 8.20 -4.60 9.67
C LEU A 29 7.17 -3.59 9.17
N PHE A 30 7.41 -2.30 9.42
CA PHE A 30 6.50 -1.21 9.08
C PHE A 30 7.08 -0.36 7.95
N LEU A 31 6.26 -0.04 6.95
CA LEU A 31 6.60 0.95 5.93
C LEU A 31 6.12 2.32 6.40
N VAL A 32 7.04 3.26 6.55
CA VAL A 32 6.79 4.59 7.10
C VAL A 32 7.24 5.66 6.12
N GLY A 33 6.37 6.63 5.85
CA GLY A 33 6.71 7.88 5.18
C GLY A 33 6.91 9.00 6.20
N LEU A 34 7.90 9.85 5.95
CA LEU A 34 8.16 11.07 6.72
C LEU A 34 8.21 12.28 5.79
N TRP A 35 7.64 13.40 6.21
CA TRP A 35 7.53 14.64 5.43
C TRP A 35 8.11 15.84 6.20
N ASN A 36 8.83 16.69 5.47
CA ASN A 36 9.28 18.01 5.95
C ASN A 36 8.51 19.17 5.32
N THR A 37 7.81 18.91 4.23
CA THR A 37 7.02 19.86 3.45
C THR A 37 5.69 19.17 3.11
N PRO A 38 4.61 19.92 2.83
CA PRO A 38 3.34 19.36 2.40
C PRO A 38 3.39 18.87 0.95
N GLU A 39 4.37 18.01 0.64
CA GLU A 39 4.52 17.29 -0.63
C GLU A 39 3.63 16.04 -0.65
N ARG A 40 3.25 15.57 -1.84
CA ARG A 40 2.41 14.37 -1.99
C ARG A 40 3.17 13.06 -1.77
N GLU A 41 4.49 13.09 -1.85
CA GLU A 41 5.37 11.95 -1.53
C GLU A 41 6.18 12.23 -0.27
N PRO A 42 6.49 11.19 0.53
CA PRO A 42 7.33 11.37 1.70
C PRO A 42 8.75 11.75 1.28
N SER A 43 9.33 12.74 1.97
CA SER A 43 10.74 13.11 1.85
C SER A 43 11.69 11.97 2.24
N ILE A 44 11.22 11.06 3.09
CA ILE A 44 11.90 9.81 3.43
C ILE A 44 10.87 8.67 3.48
N LEU A 45 11.11 7.62 2.71
CA LEU A 45 10.42 6.34 2.85
C LEU A 45 11.37 5.34 3.53
N LEU A 46 10.91 4.65 4.57
CA LEU A 46 11.74 3.70 5.31
C LEU A 46 10.96 2.46 5.77
N LEU A 47 11.70 1.39 5.98
CA LEU A 47 11.24 0.22 6.74
C LEU A 47 11.73 0.35 8.17
N TRP A 48 10.85 0.05 9.13
CA TRP A 48 11.13 0.13 10.55
C TRP A 48 10.70 -1.14 11.27
N ASN A 49 11.63 -1.73 12.01
CA ASN A 49 11.34 -2.80 12.96
C ASN A 49 11.36 -2.21 14.38
N PRO A 50 10.19 -1.95 15.01
CA PRO A 50 10.14 -1.38 16.35
C PRO A 50 10.71 -2.30 17.42
N SER A 51 10.72 -3.62 17.20
CA SER A 51 11.21 -4.61 18.15
C SER A 51 12.74 -4.64 18.23
N THR A 52 13.40 -4.49 17.08
CA THR A 52 14.87 -4.43 16.99
C THR A 52 15.41 -3.00 17.00
N ARG A 53 14.54 -2.00 16.80
CA ARG A 53 14.88 -0.57 16.64
C ARG A 53 15.71 -0.29 15.39
N GLU A 54 15.70 -1.22 14.44
CA GLU A 54 16.42 -1.08 13.17
C GLU A 54 15.56 -0.38 12.13
N THR A 55 16.24 0.35 11.25
CA THR A 55 15.63 0.96 10.07
C THR A 55 16.43 0.77 8.83
N ILE A 56 15.71 0.77 7.71
CA ILE A 56 16.27 0.74 6.37
C ILE A 56 15.62 1.89 5.61
N VAL A 57 16.39 2.92 5.27
CA VAL A 57 15.92 3.98 4.38
C VAL A 57 15.86 3.42 2.96
N LEU A 58 14.70 3.55 2.33
CA LEU A 58 14.47 3.07 0.98
C LEU A 58 14.90 4.14 -0.03
N PRO A 59 15.40 3.74 -1.21
CA PRO A 59 15.69 4.68 -2.28
C PRO A 59 14.39 5.35 -2.74
N HIS A 60 14.49 6.60 -3.19
CA HIS A 60 13.39 7.25 -3.88
C HIS A 60 13.21 6.64 -5.27
N SER A 61 11.97 6.53 -5.73
CA SER A 61 11.73 6.21 -7.14
C SER A 61 12.09 7.40 -8.02
N HIS A 62 12.88 7.15 -9.06
CA HIS A 62 13.20 8.14 -10.10
C HIS A 62 12.11 8.27 -11.17
N TYR A 63 11.05 7.47 -11.09
CA TYR A 63 9.99 7.41 -12.10
C TYR A 63 8.81 8.32 -11.79
N SER A 64 8.77 8.83 -10.56
CA SER A 64 7.71 9.71 -10.08
C SER A 64 7.89 11.09 -10.69
N THR A 65 6.95 11.51 -11.54
CA THR A 65 7.00 12.79 -12.23
C THR A 65 5.93 13.72 -11.69
N VAL A 66 6.35 14.67 -10.83
CA VAL A 66 5.66 15.95 -10.51
C VAL A 66 4.32 15.85 -9.75
N ASP A 67 4.27 16.44 -8.54
CA ASP A 67 3.18 17.11 -7.76
C ASP A 67 1.70 16.64 -7.80
N ARG A 68 1.31 15.65 -8.61
CA ARG A 68 -0.09 15.26 -8.84
C ARG A 68 -0.41 13.86 -8.38
N ASP A 69 0.58 12.98 -8.30
CA ASP A 69 0.30 11.57 -8.04
C ASP A 69 -0.02 11.33 -6.54
N ARG A 70 -1.14 10.65 -6.30
CA ARG A 70 -1.41 9.98 -5.03
C ARG A 70 -0.99 8.52 -5.18
N TYR A 71 -0.39 7.95 -4.15
CA TYR A 71 0.09 6.57 -4.18
C TYR A 71 -0.43 5.76 -3.03
N THR A 72 -0.58 4.46 -3.30
CA THR A 72 -0.91 3.45 -2.30
C THR A 72 0.26 2.49 -2.22
N PHE A 73 0.67 2.14 -1.01
CA PHE A 73 1.83 1.29 -0.80
C PHE A 73 1.43 -0.05 -0.17
N GLY A 74 1.99 -1.14 -0.70
CA GLY A 74 1.93 -2.46 -0.10
C GLY A 74 3.32 -2.95 0.28
N LEU A 75 3.44 -3.60 1.42
CA LEU A 75 4.65 -4.32 1.85
C LEU A 75 4.32 -5.82 1.96
N GLY A 76 5.15 -6.66 1.34
CA GLY A 76 4.94 -8.11 1.35
C GLY A 76 6.24 -8.88 1.21
N PHE A 77 6.31 -10.05 1.84
CA PHE A 77 7.45 -10.94 1.75
C PHE A 77 7.26 -11.96 0.61
N ASP A 78 8.18 -11.96 -0.35
CA ASP A 78 8.25 -12.92 -1.44
C ASP A 78 9.17 -14.09 -1.07
N SER A 79 8.58 -15.21 -0.66
CA SER A 79 9.33 -16.41 -0.29
C SER A 79 10.14 -17.00 -1.44
N SER A 80 9.78 -16.73 -2.70
CA SER A 80 10.48 -17.29 -3.87
C SER A 80 11.85 -16.62 -4.10
N SER A 81 11.96 -15.33 -3.81
CA SER A 81 13.21 -14.55 -3.86
C SER A 81 13.81 -14.30 -2.46
N ASN A 82 13.12 -14.78 -1.42
CA ASN A 82 13.44 -14.57 -0.02
C ASN A 82 13.60 -13.07 0.31
N ASP A 83 12.76 -12.22 -0.26
CA ASP A 83 12.93 -10.76 -0.24
C ASP A 83 11.64 -10.05 0.18
N TYR A 84 11.79 -8.91 0.84
CA TYR A 84 10.66 -7.99 1.00
C TYR A 84 10.53 -7.16 -0.26
N LYS A 85 9.29 -6.96 -0.70
CA LYS A 85 8.97 -6.09 -1.83
C LYS A 85 7.98 -5.02 -1.41
N VAL A 86 8.19 -3.82 -1.92
CA VAL A 86 7.25 -2.70 -1.76
C VAL A 86 6.60 -2.44 -3.10
N LEU A 87 5.28 -2.57 -3.18
CA LEU A 87 4.49 -2.18 -4.35
C LEU A 87 3.98 -0.75 -4.15
N LYS A 88 4.27 0.11 -5.12
CA LYS A 88 3.77 1.48 -5.22
C LYS A 88 2.76 1.52 -6.37
N VAL A 89 1.48 1.62 -6.05
CA VAL A 89 0.38 1.73 -7.03
C VAL A 89 0.11 3.21 -7.30
N ASN A 90 0.13 3.60 -8.57
CA ASN A 90 -0.16 4.96 -8.99
C ASN A 90 -1.64 5.08 -9.39
N ASN A 91 -2.28 6.14 -8.89
CA ASN A 91 -3.71 6.36 -9.00
C ASN A 91 -4.15 7.08 -10.29
N GLU A 92 -3.23 7.67 -11.05
CA GLU A 92 -3.56 8.33 -12.32
C GLU A 92 -3.55 7.32 -13.48
N ASP A 93 -4.48 7.40 -14.42
CA ASP A 93 -4.65 6.37 -15.47
C ASP A 93 -3.42 6.26 -16.40
N ASP A 94 -2.68 7.36 -16.63
CA ASP A 94 -1.59 7.42 -17.62
C ASP A 94 -0.19 7.01 -17.10
N THR A 95 -0.09 6.59 -15.84
CA THR A 95 1.21 6.27 -15.20
C THR A 95 1.48 4.76 -15.14
N PHE A 96 2.52 4.31 -14.44
CA PHE A 96 2.82 2.88 -14.24
C PHE A 96 2.83 2.56 -12.74
N ASN A 97 2.52 1.31 -12.38
CA ASN A 97 2.83 0.82 -11.02
C ASN A 97 4.33 0.53 -10.92
N GLU A 98 4.86 0.58 -9.72
CA GLU A 98 6.27 0.36 -9.46
C GLU A 98 6.48 -0.60 -8.31
N ILE A 99 7.59 -1.31 -8.33
CA ILE A 99 7.92 -2.26 -7.27
C ILE A 99 9.40 -2.18 -6.93
N LEU A 100 9.67 -2.15 -5.64
CA LEU A 100 10.99 -2.17 -5.04
C LEU A 100 11.32 -3.58 -4.55
N SER A 101 12.50 -4.07 -4.90
CA SER A 101 13.16 -5.16 -4.17
C SER A 101 14.00 -4.54 -3.07
N VAL A 102 13.74 -4.91 -1.81
CA VAL A 102 14.44 -4.34 -0.65
C VAL A 102 15.90 -4.81 -0.65
N LYS A 103 16.16 -6.08 -0.97
CA LYS A 103 17.53 -6.61 -1.10
C LYS A 103 18.38 -5.88 -2.13
N SER A 104 17.83 -5.58 -3.32
CA SER A 104 18.60 -4.89 -4.36
C SER A 104 18.61 -3.38 -4.20
N GLY A 105 17.67 -2.82 -3.41
CA GLY A 105 17.53 -1.38 -3.25
C GLY A 105 17.20 -0.69 -4.56
N SER A 106 16.40 -1.31 -5.43
CA SER A 106 16.08 -0.74 -6.75
C SER A 106 14.59 -0.83 -7.10
N TRP A 107 14.02 0.31 -7.48
CA TRP A 107 12.70 0.40 -8.07
C TRP A 107 12.72 -0.04 -9.54
N ARG A 108 11.62 -0.63 -9.99
CA ARG A 108 11.36 -0.87 -11.42
C ARG A 108 9.89 -0.63 -11.74
N LYS A 109 9.63 -0.22 -12.98
CA LYS A 109 8.27 -0.09 -13.52
C LYS A 109 7.68 -1.46 -13.81
N LEU A 110 6.39 -1.61 -13.52
CA LEU A 110 5.57 -2.72 -13.97
C LEU A 110 4.96 -2.38 -15.33
N ALA A 111 4.99 -3.35 -16.24
CA ALA A 111 4.53 -3.16 -17.61
C ALA A 111 3.00 -3.02 -17.73
N SER A 112 2.26 -3.51 -16.74
CA SER A 112 0.80 -3.39 -16.65
C SER A 112 0.37 -2.88 -15.28
N LYS A 113 -0.88 -2.42 -15.20
CA LYS A 113 -1.57 -2.00 -13.97
C LYS A 113 -2.72 -2.95 -13.56
N SER A 114 -3.22 -3.73 -14.50
CA SER A 114 -4.35 -4.65 -14.33
C SER A 114 -4.41 -5.65 -15.50
N CYS A 115 -5.37 -6.57 -15.50
CA CYS A 115 -5.63 -7.40 -16.69
C CYS A 115 -6.48 -6.70 -17.76
N ARG A 116 -7.06 -5.52 -17.45
CA ARG A 116 -8.03 -4.81 -18.32
C ARG A 116 -7.68 -3.34 -18.47
N ASN A 117 -7.67 -2.87 -19.72
CA ASN A 117 -7.38 -1.47 -20.06
C ASN A 117 -8.38 -0.44 -19.50
N ASN A 118 -9.53 -0.88 -18.99
CA ASN A 118 -10.64 0.00 -18.60
C ASN A 118 -10.80 0.09 -17.06
N VAL A 119 -9.79 -0.32 -16.30
CA VAL A 119 -9.87 -0.36 -14.83
C VAL A 119 -9.01 0.76 -14.25
N SER A 120 -9.67 1.73 -13.63
CA SER A 120 -9.01 2.76 -12.81
C SER A 120 -8.88 2.27 -11.37
N CYS A 121 -7.73 2.47 -10.72
CA CYS A 121 -7.58 2.15 -9.30
C CYS A 121 -8.43 3.11 -8.47
N LEU A 122 -9.25 2.59 -7.54
CA LEU A 122 -10.12 3.45 -6.73
C LEU A 122 -9.49 3.76 -5.37
N PHE A 123 -9.42 5.05 -5.06
CA PHE A 123 -8.81 5.55 -3.84
C PHE A 123 -9.80 5.52 -2.68
N MET A 124 -9.54 4.68 -1.68
CA MET A 124 -10.20 4.78 -0.37
C MET A 124 -9.27 4.54 0.82
N HIS A 125 -8.02 4.07 0.62
CA HIS A 125 -7.05 3.87 1.70
C HIS A 125 -5.59 3.95 1.23
N LEU A 126 -4.65 4.11 2.18
CA LEU A 126 -3.22 4.30 1.92
C LEU A 126 -2.42 2.99 1.74
N ASP A 127 -3.04 1.84 2.01
CA ASP A 127 -2.42 0.52 2.05
C ASP A 127 -3.07 -0.51 1.11
N LEU A 128 -2.29 -1.55 0.80
CA LEU A 128 -2.72 -2.70 0.02
C LEU A 128 -2.78 -3.94 0.91
N ALA A 129 -3.87 -4.71 0.81
CA ALA A 129 -4.00 -5.97 1.55
C ALA A 129 -3.04 -7.03 0.99
N PHE A 130 -2.14 -7.56 1.81
CA PHE A 130 -1.22 -8.63 1.40
C PHE A 130 -1.63 -9.97 2.01
N VAL A 131 -2.00 -10.93 1.16
CA VAL A 131 -2.37 -12.29 1.59
C VAL A 131 -2.06 -13.29 0.48
N HIS A 132 -1.70 -14.52 0.85
CA HIS A 132 -1.40 -15.60 -0.11
C HIS A 132 -0.39 -15.22 -1.22
N GLY A 133 0.60 -14.38 -0.90
CA GLY A 133 1.65 -13.97 -1.85
C GLY A 133 1.20 -12.93 -2.89
N ALA A 134 0.07 -12.26 -2.68
CA ALA A 134 -0.41 -11.21 -3.56
C ALA A 134 -0.91 -9.98 -2.81
N PHE A 135 -0.73 -8.81 -3.42
CA PHE A 135 -1.38 -7.57 -3.02
C PHE A 135 -2.77 -7.50 -3.62
N HIS A 136 -3.74 -6.98 -2.87
CA HIS A 136 -5.14 -6.86 -3.27
C HIS A 136 -5.67 -5.46 -2.97
N TRP A 137 -6.40 -4.89 -3.92
CA TRP A 137 -7.05 -3.59 -3.78
C TRP A 137 -8.29 -3.48 -4.68
N LEU A 138 -9.10 -2.45 -4.46
CA LEU A 138 -10.28 -2.22 -5.29
C LEU A 138 -9.92 -1.50 -6.59
N GLY A 139 -10.33 -2.10 -7.70
CA GLY A 139 -10.39 -1.49 -9.02
C GLY A 139 -11.81 -1.06 -9.36
N ARG A 140 -11.94 -0.01 -10.15
CA ARG A 140 -13.22 0.45 -10.74
C ARG A 140 -13.22 0.21 -12.24
N ILE A 141 -14.25 -0.48 -12.73
CA ILE A 141 -14.52 -0.63 -14.17
C ILE A 141 -15.37 0.54 -14.65
N GLN A 142 -16.57 0.67 -14.07
CA GLN A 142 -17.54 1.73 -14.31
C GLN A 142 -18.36 1.89 -13.04
N LEU A 143 -18.96 3.04 -12.73
CA LEU A 143 -19.87 3.09 -11.58
C LEU A 143 -21.19 2.36 -11.89
N PRO A 144 -21.73 1.54 -10.97
CA PRO A 144 -21.25 1.18 -9.62
C PRO A 144 -20.49 -0.17 -9.55
N GLU A 145 -19.86 -0.60 -10.63
CA GLU A 145 -19.13 -1.86 -10.78
C GLU A 145 -17.64 -1.77 -10.37
N PHE A 146 -17.28 -2.58 -9.40
CA PHE A 146 -15.93 -2.68 -8.84
C PHE A 146 -15.45 -4.13 -8.90
N ILE A 147 -14.14 -4.29 -8.90
CA ILE A 147 -13.46 -5.58 -8.85
C ILE A 147 -12.35 -5.54 -7.81
N VAL A 148 -11.91 -6.72 -7.38
CA VAL A 148 -10.66 -6.84 -6.65
C VAL A 148 -9.57 -7.08 -7.68
N ILE A 149 -8.55 -6.22 -7.70
CA ILE A 149 -7.34 -6.44 -8.46
C ILE A 149 -6.36 -7.13 -7.52
N SER A 150 -5.77 -8.24 -7.96
CA SER A 150 -4.66 -8.87 -7.26
C SER A 150 -3.38 -8.80 -8.09
N PHE A 151 -2.24 -8.64 -7.42
CA PHE A 151 -0.90 -8.69 -8.02
C PHE A 151 -0.03 -9.66 -7.23
N ASN A 152 0.32 -10.78 -7.86
CA ASN A 152 1.19 -11.78 -7.24
C ASN A 152 2.65 -11.32 -7.30
N ILE A 153 3.31 -11.26 -6.15
CA ILE A 153 4.64 -10.64 -6.07
C ILE A 153 5.79 -11.54 -6.54
N SER A 154 5.55 -12.85 -6.64
CA SER A 154 6.56 -13.84 -7.03
C SER A 154 6.66 -13.96 -8.56
N ASN A 155 5.52 -13.99 -9.26
CA ASN A 155 5.48 -14.07 -10.73
C ASN A 155 5.06 -12.77 -11.42
N GLU A 156 4.71 -11.75 -10.65
CA GLU A 156 4.40 -10.40 -11.13
C GLU A 156 3.20 -10.32 -12.07
N MET A 157 2.24 -11.23 -11.85
CA MET A 157 1.03 -11.31 -12.65
C MET A 157 -0.13 -10.65 -11.92
N TYR A 158 -0.86 -9.83 -12.68
CA TYR A 158 -2.16 -9.31 -12.25
C TYR A 158 -3.25 -10.35 -12.43
N ARG A 159 -4.31 -10.25 -11.63
CA ARG A 159 -5.59 -10.91 -11.85
C ARG A 159 -6.73 -9.97 -11.47
N ASP A 160 -7.85 -10.14 -12.16
CA ASP A 160 -9.10 -9.49 -11.83
C ASP A 160 -10.01 -10.53 -11.18
N GLU A 161 -10.46 -10.24 -9.97
CA GLU A 161 -11.31 -11.13 -9.18
C GLU A 161 -12.67 -10.47 -8.94
N PRO A 162 -13.78 -11.20 -9.17
CA PRO A 162 -15.11 -10.66 -8.90
C PRO A 162 -15.29 -10.44 -7.40
N LEU A 163 -16.02 -9.39 -7.03
CA LEU A 163 -16.47 -9.24 -5.65
C LEU A 163 -17.45 -10.39 -5.31
N PRO A 164 -17.34 -11.00 -4.12
CA PRO A 164 -18.15 -12.15 -3.74
C PRO A 164 -19.66 -11.86 -3.67
N GLU A 165 -20.05 -10.61 -3.45
CA GLU A 165 -21.44 -10.16 -3.51
C GLU A 165 -21.55 -8.83 -4.27
N PRO A 166 -22.72 -8.50 -4.86
CA PRO A 166 -22.98 -7.18 -5.43
C PRO A 166 -22.97 -6.13 -4.31
N MET A 167 -21.78 -5.64 -3.96
CA MET A 167 -21.64 -4.57 -3.00
C MET A 167 -22.08 -3.28 -3.69
N CYS A 168 -23.05 -2.58 -3.12
CA CYS A 168 -23.44 -1.24 -3.56
C CYS A 168 -22.38 -0.25 -3.10
N LEU A 169 -21.20 -0.34 -3.71
CA LEU A 169 -20.07 0.54 -3.50
C LEU A 169 -20.42 1.86 -4.20
N THR A 170 -20.59 2.90 -3.41
CA THR A 170 -20.79 4.26 -3.92
C THR A 170 -19.55 5.07 -3.60
N ILE A 171 -19.23 6.08 -4.42
CA ILE A 171 -18.08 6.97 -4.19
C ILE A 171 -18.17 7.67 -2.81
N VAL A 172 -19.36 7.71 -2.20
CA VAL A 172 -19.61 8.35 -0.91
C VAL A 172 -19.17 7.46 0.28
N ARG A 173 -18.98 6.16 0.08
CA ARG A 173 -18.60 5.21 1.13
C ARG A 173 -17.14 4.83 0.98
N GLU A 174 -16.32 5.12 1.99
CA GLU A 174 -14.96 4.59 2.03
C GLU A 174 -15.05 3.07 2.16
N SER A 175 -14.48 2.35 1.20
CA SER A 175 -14.47 0.90 1.17
C SER A 175 -13.04 0.41 1.07
N VAL A 176 -12.72 -0.63 1.83
CA VAL A 176 -11.35 -1.06 2.02
C VAL A 176 -11.29 -2.56 1.80
N VAL A 177 -10.24 -3.00 1.11
CA VAL A 177 -9.84 -4.42 1.08
C VAL A 177 -8.82 -4.59 2.19
N SER A 178 -9.07 -5.52 3.10
CA SER A 178 -8.20 -5.84 4.22
C SER A 178 -8.03 -7.35 4.38
N VAL A 179 -7.21 -7.75 5.35
CA VAL A 179 -6.99 -9.17 5.70
C VAL A 179 -7.53 -9.42 7.10
N LEU A 180 -8.40 -10.42 7.23
CA LEU A 180 -8.93 -10.91 8.51
C LEU A 180 -8.75 -12.42 8.56
N ASP A 181 -8.04 -12.92 9.57
CA ASP A 181 -7.77 -14.36 9.76
C ASP A 181 -7.20 -15.06 8.52
N GLY A 182 -6.31 -14.37 7.79
CA GLY A 182 -5.69 -14.89 6.56
C GLY A 182 -6.61 -14.92 5.35
N MET A 183 -7.79 -14.29 5.42
CA MET A 183 -8.73 -14.17 4.32
C MET A 183 -8.93 -12.72 3.92
N LEU A 184 -9.25 -12.48 2.65
CA LEU A 184 -9.63 -11.16 2.18
C LEU A 184 -11.00 -10.77 2.75
N CYS A 185 -11.08 -9.54 3.22
CA CYS A 185 -12.32 -8.90 3.65
C CYS A 185 -12.50 -7.61 2.87
N VAL A 186 -13.75 -7.29 2.52
CA VAL A 186 -14.12 -5.99 1.98
C VAL A 186 -15.20 -5.41 2.88
N TYR A 187 -14.99 -4.20 3.38
CA TYR A 187 -15.97 -3.49 4.19
C TYR A 187 -16.11 -2.05 3.70
N SER A 188 -17.27 -1.44 3.96
CA SER A 188 -17.56 -0.05 3.62
C SER A 188 -18.03 0.70 4.86
N THR A 189 -17.48 1.87 5.12
CA THR A 189 -17.99 2.79 6.15
C THR A 189 -19.00 3.74 5.55
N CYS A 190 -20.08 4.01 6.29
CA CYS A 190 -21.02 5.08 5.99
C CYS A 190 -20.75 6.18 7.00
N HIS A 191 -20.44 7.39 6.55
CA HIS A 191 -20.57 8.55 7.42
C HIS A 191 -22.06 8.88 7.50
N ASP A 192 -22.69 8.47 8.60
CA ASP A 192 -23.99 9.03 8.97
C ASP A 192 -23.74 10.51 9.25
N GLY A 193 -24.19 11.37 8.35
CA GLY A 193 -24.04 12.82 8.50
C GLY A 193 -24.74 13.28 9.77
N SER A 194 -23.96 13.68 10.77
CA SER A 194 -24.40 14.45 11.93
C SER A 194 -24.57 15.91 11.56
#